data_AF-A0A1G0IEX6-F1
#
_entry.id   AF-A0A1G0IEX6-F1
#
_cell.length_a   1.000
_cell.length_b   1.000
_cell.length_c   1.000
_cell.angle_alpha   90.00
_cell.angle_beta   90.00
_cell.angle_gamma   90.00
#
_symmetry.space_group_name_H-M   'P 1'
#
loop_
_entity.id
_entity.type
_entity.pdbx_description
1 polymer ?
#
loop_
_entity_poly.entity_id
_entity_poly.type
_entity_poly.pdbx_seq_one_letter_code
_entity_poly.pdbx_strand_id
1 'polypeptide(L)'
;MIYPLDWLDLLLLLGYFGGALPVHTHLDSSSGGVLGALFSKLTFGTPCVQNPVTINSTTVQAHGLSAKPNFTIDYYECTTPEQGFSVGDQISVASFQISTNIGFHATRDATNVTINCWAGPYLLHKATSVGAYLTPANWQYVSIPVKVVA
;
A
#
# COMPACT_ATOMS: atom_id res chain seq x y z
N MET A 1 21.75 26.15 -11.78
CA MET A 1 20.98 26.49 -10.57
C MET A 1 19.56 25.99 -10.83
N ILE A 2 19.24 24.78 -10.35
CA ILE A 2 17.93 24.15 -10.53
C ILE A 2 17.20 24.33 -9.20
N TYR A 3 16.08 25.04 -9.21
CA TYR A 3 15.22 25.15 -8.04
C TYR A 3 14.43 23.84 -7.86
N PRO A 4 14.17 23.39 -6.62
CA PRO A 4 13.34 22.22 -6.39
C PRO A 4 11.88 22.58 -6.68
N LEU A 5 11.23 21.80 -7.55
CA LEU A 5 9.77 21.80 -7.70
C LEU A 5 9.16 21.42 -6.36
N ASP A 6 8.22 22.22 -5.85
CA ASP A 6 7.56 21.94 -4.59
C ASP A 6 6.33 21.03 -4.79
N TRP A 7 5.72 20.58 -3.69
CA TRP A 7 4.54 19.72 -3.73
C TRP A 7 3.28 20.41 -4.27
N LEU A 8 3.23 21.75 -4.33
CA LEU A 8 2.16 22.49 -5.00
C LEU A 8 2.32 22.43 -6.53
N ASP A 9 3.54 22.38 -7.06
CA ASP A 9 3.79 22.26 -8.50
C ASP A 9 3.29 20.91 -9.07
N LEU A 10 3.33 19.83 -8.27
CA LEU A 10 2.77 18.52 -8.62
C LEU A 10 1.24 18.50 -8.65
N LEU A 11 0.58 19.37 -7.88
CA LEU A 11 -0.88 19.54 -7.86
C LEU A 11 -1.39 20.33 -9.08
N LEU A 12 -0.56 21.17 -9.69
CA LEU A 12 -0.90 21.88 -10.93
C LEU A 12 -0.79 20.98 -12.16
N LEU A 13 0.11 19.98 -12.17
CA LEU A 13 0.21 19.02 -13.28
C LEU A 13 -0.95 18.01 -13.32
N LEU A 14 -1.67 17.84 -12.21
CA LEU A 14 -2.89 17.01 -12.12
C LEU A 14 -4.20 17.81 -12.26
N GLY A 15 -4.14 19.15 -12.42
CA GLY A 15 -5.31 20.03 -12.41
C GLY A 15 -5.48 20.98 -13.59
N TYR A 16 -4.60 21.01 -14.59
CA TYR A 16 -4.62 22.03 -15.63
C TYR A 16 -5.23 21.56 -16.97
N PHE A 17 -6.56 21.63 -17.06
CA PHE A 17 -7.24 21.92 -18.33
C PHE A 17 -8.21 23.08 -18.12
N GLY A 18 -7.66 24.30 -18.11
CA GLY A 18 -8.44 25.53 -17.95
C GLY A 18 -7.84 26.68 -18.76
N GLY A 19 -8.03 26.65 -20.08
CA GLY A 19 -7.68 27.72 -21.02
C GLY A 19 -8.42 27.54 -22.35
N ALA A 20 -9.41 28.38 -22.61
CA ALA A 20 -10.56 28.19 -23.51
C ALA A 20 -10.31 28.16 -25.04
N LEU A 21 -11.10 27.33 -25.73
CA LEU A 21 -11.74 27.66 -27.01
C LEU A 21 -13.27 27.48 -26.84
N PRO A 22 -14.13 28.41 -27.32
CA PRO A 22 -15.55 28.34 -27.05
C PRO A 22 -16.21 27.40 -28.07
N VAL A 23 -16.37 26.15 -27.69
CA VAL A 23 -17.43 25.31 -28.26
C VAL A 23 -18.53 25.27 -27.22
N HIS A 24 -19.63 25.94 -27.52
CA HIS A 24 -20.87 25.81 -26.76
C HIS A 24 -21.48 24.43 -27.09
N THR A 25 -20.85 23.37 -26.58
CA THR A 25 -21.53 22.08 -26.46
C THR A 25 -22.53 22.24 -25.34
N HIS A 26 -23.80 22.22 -25.71
CA HIS A 26 -24.90 21.95 -24.80
C HIS A 26 -24.61 20.56 -24.21
N LEU A 27 -23.93 20.52 -23.06
CA LEU A 27 -23.80 19.30 -22.28
C LEU A 27 -25.15 19.11 -21.60
N ASP A 28 -26.06 18.47 -22.32
CA ASP A 28 -27.22 17.89 -21.70
C ASP A 28 -26.72 16.95 -20.60
N SER A 29 -27.24 17.15 -19.39
CA SER A 29 -26.91 16.45 -18.15
C SER A 29 -27.10 14.92 -18.21
N SER A 30 -27.41 14.36 -19.37
CA SER A 30 -27.44 12.93 -19.67
C SER A 30 -26.07 12.34 -20.01
N SER A 31 -25.07 13.17 -20.36
CA SER A 31 -23.73 12.70 -20.75
C SER A 31 -22.68 12.71 -19.62
N GLY A 32 -22.97 13.38 -18.49
CA GLY A 32 -22.14 13.33 -17.28
C GLY A 32 -22.09 11.96 -16.59
N GLY A 33 -22.97 11.02 -16.99
CA GLY A 33 -23.04 9.67 -16.44
C GLY A 33 -22.04 8.67 -17.01
N VAL A 34 -21.43 8.93 -18.18
CA VAL A 34 -20.63 7.91 -18.89
C VAL A 34 -19.12 8.08 -18.70
N LEU A 35 -18.64 9.31 -18.44
CA LEU A 35 -17.21 9.58 -18.16
C LEU A 35 -16.87 9.59 -16.67
N GLY A 36 -17.83 9.90 -15.79
CA GLY A 36 -17.66 9.76 -14.33
C GLY A 36 -17.62 8.29 -13.87
N ALA A 37 -18.19 7.38 -14.66
CA ALA A 37 -18.20 5.94 -14.41
C ALA A 37 -16.92 5.21 -14.85
N LEU A 38 -15.98 5.90 -15.52
CA LEU A 38 -14.76 5.26 -16.04
C LEU A 38 -13.59 5.26 -15.03
N PHE A 39 -13.73 5.96 -13.90
CA PHE A 39 -12.74 5.97 -12.84
C PHE A 39 -13.28 5.22 -11.64
N SER A 40 -12.87 3.96 -11.47
CA SER A 40 -13.17 3.26 -10.22
C SER A 40 -12.53 4.01 -9.05
N LYS A 41 -13.33 4.43 -8.08
CA LYS A 41 -12.84 5.08 -6.87
C LYS A 41 -12.22 4.02 -5.96
N LEU A 42 -11.02 4.26 -5.45
CA LEU A 42 -10.44 3.42 -4.41
C LEU A 42 -10.90 3.90 -3.03
N THR A 43 -11.27 2.95 -2.17
CA THR A 43 -11.55 3.21 -0.75
C THR A 43 -10.59 2.37 0.08
N PHE A 44 -9.85 3.03 0.96
CA PHE A 44 -8.89 2.40 1.86
C PHE A 44 -9.55 2.09 3.20
N GLY A 45 -9.29 0.89 3.70
CA GLY A 45 -9.69 0.48 5.05
C GLY A 45 -8.69 0.95 6.10
N THR A 46 -8.99 0.63 7.35
CA THR A 46 -8.07 0.84 8.47
C THR A 46 -6.84 -0.06 8.29
N PRO A 47 -5.61 0.48 8.40
CA PRO A 47 -4.41 -0.35 8.38
C PRO A 47 -4.44 -1.43 9.47
N CYS A 48 -4.23 -2.67 9.08
CA CYS A 48 -4.07 -3.80 9.98
C CYS A 48 -2.58 -4.03 10.21
N VAL A 49 -2.14 -3.92 11.46
CA VAL A 49 -0.72 -3.86 11.84
C VAL A 49 -0.38 -4.96 12.85
N GLN A 50 0.70 -5.68 12.58
CA GLN A 50 1.39 -6.55 13.54
C GLN A 50 2.71 -5.88 13.95
N ASN A 51 2.75 -5.33 15.18
CA ASN A 51 3.91 -4.62 15.71
C ASN A 51 4.19 -5.05 17.18
N PRO A 52 5.36 -5.63 17.49
CA PRO A 52 6.37 -6.07 16.53
C PRO A 52 5.87 -7.23 15.68
N VAL A 53 6.59 -7.50 14.59
CA VAL A 53 6.43 -8.77 13.88
C VAL A 53 6.70 -9.93 14.85
N THR A 54 5.79 -10.90 14.88
CA THR A 54 5.84 -12.09 15.73
C THR A 54 5.77 -13.33 14.86
N ILE A 55 6.82 -14.15 14.89
CA ILE A 55 6.90 -15.42 14.15
C ILE A 55 5.93 -16.46 14.73
N ASN A 56 5.41 -17.37 13.88
CA ASN A 56 4.45 -18.41 14.25
C ASN A 56 3.17 -17.83 14.89
N SER A 57 2.64 -16.76 14.31
CA SER A 57 1.51 -16.02 14.85
C SER A 57 0.38 -15.86 13.83
N THR A 58 -0.80 -15.55 14.36
CA THR A 58 -1.97 -15.12 13.58
C THR A 58 -2.56 -13.90 14.26
N THR A 59 -2.68 -12.79 13.52
CA THR A 59 -3.28 -11.53 13.98
C THR A 59 -4.54 -11.25 13.16
N VAL A 60 -5.67 -11.01 13.81
CA VAL A 60 -6.95 -10.70 13.15
C VAL A 60 -7.37 -9.29 13.54
N GLN A 61 -7.61 -8.43 12.55
CA GLN A 61 -7.96 -7.03 12.76
C GLN A 61 -9.09 -6.60 11.81
N ALA A 62 -10.03 -5.82 12.33
CA ALA A 62 -11.13 -5.29 11.53
C ALA A 62 -10.63 -4.23 10.54
N HIS A 63 -11.04 -4.33 9.27
CA HIS A 63 -10.57 -3.43 8.21
C HIS A 63 -11.45 -2.20 7.98
N GLY A 64 -12.62 -2.11 8.63
CA GLY A 64 -13.49 -0.92 8.60
C GLY A 64 -14.14 -0.58 7.25
N LEU A 65 -14.11 -1.49 6.27
CA LEU A 65 -14.76 -1.30 4.96
C LEU A 65 -16.17 -1.89 5.00
N SER A 66 -17.07 -1.32 4.19
CA SER A 66 -18.45 -1.79 4.06
C SER A 66 -18.61 -3.11 3.30
N ALA A 67 -17.52 -3.66 2.75
CA ALA A 67 -17.49 -4.95 2.08
C ALA A 67 -16.08 -5.52 2.09
N LYS A 68 -15.94 -6.78 1.67
CA LYS A 68 -14.66 -7.45 1.48
C LYS A 68 -13.72 -6.61 0.59
N PRO A 69 -12.45 -6.39 0.97
CA PRO A 69 -11.49 -5.68 0.13
C PRO A 69 -11.16 -6.46 -1.14
N ASN A 70 -10.94 -5.76 -2.26
CA ASN A 70 -10.53 -6.35 -3.53
C ASN A 70 -9.08 -6.85 -3.45
N PHE A 71 -8.20 -6.06 -2.82
CA PHE A 71 -6.79 -6.41 -2.58
C PHE A 71 -6.28 -5.73 -1.30
N THR A 72 -5.04 -6.04 -0.92
CA THR A 72 -4.30 -5.41 0.18
C THR A 72 -3.00 -4.84 -0.36
N ILE A 73 -2.54 -3.74 0.22
CA ILE A 73 -1.18 -3.22 0.05
C ILE A 73 -0.40 -3.66 1.27
N ASP A 74 0.55 -4.57 1.08
CA ASP A 74 1.26 -5.24 2.17
C ASP A 74 2.75 -4.88 2.14
N TYR A 75 3.28 -4.40 3.27
CA TYR A 75 4.69 -4.05 3.42
C TYR A 75 5.18 -4.24 4.86
N TYR A 76 6.50 -4.36 5.00
CA TYR A 76 7.17 -4.17 6.28
C TYR A 76 7.61 -2.73 6.43
N GLU A 77 7.59 -2.25 7.66
CA GLU A 77 8.19 -0.97 8.04
C GLU A 77 9.22 -1.21 9.14
N CYS A 78 10.42 -0.67 8.94
CA CYS A 78 11.51 -0.75 9.89
C CYS A 78 11.19 0.12 11.11
N THR A 79 11.16 -0.46 12.30
CA THR A 79 10.96 0.25 13.58
C THR A 79 12.26 0.47 14.32
N THR A 80 13.31 -0.30 14.00
CA THR A 80 14.67 -0.19 14.54
C THR A 80 15.70 -0.42 13.43
N PRO A 81 16.73 0.43 13.26
CA PRO A 81 17.68 0.32 12.14
C PRO A 81 18.31 -1.07 12.01
N GLU A 82 18.27 -1.64 10.80
CA GLU A 82 18.76 -2.99 10.51
C GLU A 82 19.09 -3.13 9.02
N GLN A 83 20.11 -3.90 8.64
CA GLN A 83 20.44 -4.22 7.24
C GLN A 83 20.53 -3.00 6.29
N GLY A 84 20.96 -1.84 6.82
CA GLY A 84 21.05 -0.58 6.07
C GLY A 84 19.72 0.16 5.89
N PHE A 85 18.63 -0.34 6.47
CA PHE A 85 17.35 0.35 6.58
C PHE A 85 17.32 1.23 7.82
N SER A 86 16.70 2.40 7.66
CA SER A 86 16.41 3.35 8.74
C SER A 86 14.97 3.19 9.21
N VAL A 87 14.66 3.68 10.42
CA VAL A 87 13.28 3.70 10.92
C VAL A 87 12.36 4.41 9.92
N GLY A 88 11.23 3.78 9.61
CA GLY A 88 10.24 4.25 8.63
C GLY A 88 10.51 3.81 7.19
N ASP A 89 11.66 3.19 6.88
CA ASP A 89 11.85 2.57 5.56
C ASP A 89 10.87 1.41 5.38
N GLN A 90 10.31 1.30 4.16
CA GLN A 90 9.30 0.31 3.82
C GLN A 90 9.80 -0.68 2.75
N ILE A 91 9.40 -1.95 2.88
CA ILE A 91 9.69 -3.01 1.92
C ILE A 91 8.39 -3.74 1.57
N SER A 92 8.05 -3.79 0.28
CA SER A 92 6.89 -4.53 -0.21
C SER A 92 7.02 -6.03 0.03
N VAL A 93 5.94 -6.69 0.43
CA VAL A 93 5.92 -8.15 0.67
C VAL A 93 6.13 -8.95 -0.63
N ALA A 94 5.84 -8.36 -1.79
CA ALA A 94 6.10 -9.00 -3.08
C ALA A 94 7.60 -9.14 -3.41
N SER A 95 8.48 -8.51 -2.65
CA SER A 95 9.93 -8.54 -2.87
C SER A 95 10.64 -9.77 -2.27
N PHE A 96 9.91 -10.72 -1.68
CA PHE A 96 10.48 -11.87 -0.97
C PHE A 96 10.22 -13.18 -1.72
N GLN A 97 11.23 -13.73 -2.39
CA GLN A 97 11.21 -15.13 -2.82
C GLN A 97 12.63 -15.70 -3.00
N ILE A 98 13.07 -16.52 -2.06
CA ILE A 98 14.07 -17.58 -2.30
C ILE A 98 13.57 -18.88 -1.66
N SER A 99 13.09 -19.77 -2.54
CA SER A 99 12.90 -21.22 -2.42
C SER A 99 12.47 -21.86 -1.08
N THR A 100 11.34 -21.44 -0.50
CA THR A 100 10.37 -22.22 0.35
C THR A 100 9.72 -21.37 1.46
N ASN A 101 10.25 -20.19 1.75
CA ASN A 101 9.86 -19.43 2.93
C ASN A 101 9.01 -18.20 2.59
N ILE A 102 7.71 -18.41 2.35
CA ILE A 102 6.72 -17.31 2.34
C ILE A 102 6.34 -17.06 3.79
N GLY A 103 7.11 -16.21 4.46
CA GLY A 103 6.94 -15.98 5.89
C GLY A 103 5.59 -15.39 6.27
N PHE A 104 4.92 -14.67 5.35
CA PHE A 104 3.73 -13.87 5.65
C PHE A 104 2.71 -13.87 4.53
N HIS A 105 1.45 -13.93 4.91
CA HIS A 105 0.34 -13.63 4.02
C HIS A 105 -0.80 -12.94 4.77
N ALA A 106 -1.50 -12.04 4.07
CA ALA A 106 -2.73 -11.43 4.55
C ALA A 106 -3.93 -12.05 3.80
N THR A 107 -4.85 -12.66 4.54
CA THR A 107 -6.16 -13.03 4.01
C THR A 107 -7.21 -12.00 4.42
N ARG A 108 -8.30 -11.93 3.66
CA ARG A 108 -9.35 -10.91 3.85
C ARG A 108 -10.74 -11.49 3.67
N ASP A 109 -11.62 -11.16 4.60
CA ASP A 109 -13.04 -11.48 4.54
C ASP A 109 -13.88 -10.19 4.49
N ALA A 110 -15.17 -10.28 4.83
CA ALA A 110 -16.08 -9.14 4.77
C ALA A 110 -15.85 -8.10 5.88
N THR A 111 -15.16 -8.45 6.96
CA THR A 111 -14.98 -7.61 8.15
C THR A 111 -13.52 -7.50 8.61
N ASN A 112 -12.69 -8.51 8.36
CA ASN A 112 -11.36 -8.64 8.92
C ASN A 112 -10.28 -8.87 7.85
N VAL A 113 -9.08 -8.43 8.20
CA VAL A 113 -7.83 -8.93 7.63
C VAL A 113 -7.18 -9.85 8.66
N THR A 114 -6.75 -11.02 8.20
CA THR A 114 -6.00 -11.99 8.99
C THR A 114 -4.57 -12.05 8.46
N ILE A 115 -3.62 -11.63 9.29
CA ILE A 115 -2.19 -11.68 9.02
C ILE A 115 -1.65 -12.97 9.64
N ASN A 116 -1.16 -13.88 8.80
CA ASN A 116 -0.50 -15.09 9.24
C ASN A 116 1.01 -14.93 9.05
N CYS A 117 1.77 -15.21 10.11
CA CYS A 117 3.22 -15.23 10.09
C CYS A 117 3.72 -16.62 10.48
N TRP A 118 4.51 -17.24 9.60
CA TRP A 118 5.16 -18.53 9.89
C TRP A 118 6.65 -18.37 10.19
N ALA A 119 7.37 -17.56 9.43
CA ALA A 119 8.83 -17.42 9.54
C ALA A 119 9.29 -16.01 9.17
N GLY A 120 10.46 -15.61 9.67
CA GLY A 120 11.05 -14.30 9.38
C GLY A 120 11.39 -14.14 7.89
N PRO A 121 11.09 -13.00 7.25
CA PRO A 121 11.46 -12.75 5.86
C PRO A 121 12.97 -12.71 5.67
N TYR A 122 13.41 -13.19 4.52
CA TYR A 122 14.77 -13.02 4.02
C TYR A 122 14.82 -11.80 3.11
N LEU A 123 15.64 -10.80 3.44
CA LEU A 123 15.73 -9.54 2.72
C LEU A 123 17.17 -9.24 2.29
N LEU A 124 17.30 -8.42 1.26
CA LEU A 124 18.61 -7.92 0.81
C LEU A 124 18.97 -6.65 1.58
N HIS A 125 20.22 -6.58 2.04
CA HIS A 125 20.78 -5.37 2.62
C HIS A 125 20.67 -4.20 1.63
N LYS A 126 20.13 -3.07 2.08
CA LYS A 126 19.71 -1.93 1.22
C LYS A 126 20.83 -1.42 0.30
N ALA A 127 22.07 -1.45 0.77
CA ALA A 127 23.23 -0.90 0.05
C ALA A 127 24.15 -1.94 -0.61
N THR A 128 24.11 -3.21 -0.19
CA THR A 128 25.13 -4.21 -0.59
C THR A 128 24.55 -5.42 -1.30
N SER A 129 23.22 -5.54 -1.33
CA SER A 129 22.52 -6.69 -1.92
C SER A 129 22.89 -8.04 -1.30
N VAL A 130 23.52 -8.05 -0.13
CA VAL A 130 23.79 -9.27 0.64
C VAL A 130 22.51 -9.67 1.38
N GLY A 131 22.10 -10.93 1.26
CA GLY A 131 20.86 -11.40 1.88
C GLY A 131 21.03 -11.80 3.34
N ALA A 132 20.06 -11.42 4.18
CA ALA A 132 19.97 -11.77 5.59
C ALA A 132 18.50 -11.92 6.03
N TYR A 133 18.26 -12.65 7.11
CA TYR A 133 16.95 -12.66 7.76
C TYR A 133 16.77 -11.36 8.55
N LEU A 134 15.56 -10.77 8.53
CA LEU A 134 15.27 -9.70 9.48
C LEU A 134 15.13 -10.22 10.89
N THR A 135 15.39 -9.32 11.84
CA THR A 135 15.08 -9.47 13.24
C THR A 135 13.63 -9.03 13.48
N PRO A 136 12.67 -9.93 13.79
CA PRO A 136 11.24 -9.59 13.86
C PRO A 136 10.89 -8.38 14.74
N ALA A 137 11.58 -8.24 15.87
CA ALA A 137 11.37 -7.13 16.81
C ALA A 137 11.68 -5.74 16.21
N ASN A 138 12.47 -5.67 15.13
CA ASN A 138 12.88 -4.43 14.48
C ASN A 138 11.93 -3.99 13.36
N TRP A 139 10.81 -4.70 13.17
CA TRP A 139 9.89 -4.47 12.07
C TRP A 139 8.44 -4.56 12.52
N GLN A 140 7.57 -3.88 11.78
CA GLN A 140 6.12 -4.10 11.81
C GLN A 140 5.64 -4.54 10.42
N TYR A 141 4.63 -5.41 10.39
CA TYR A 141 3.92 -5.75 9.16
C TYR A 141 2.66 -4.91 9.07
N VAL A 142 2.45 -4.26 7.93
CA VAL A 142 1.28 -3.42 7.66
C VAL A 142 0.54 -3.95 6.44
N SER A 143 -0.76 -4.20 6.62
CA SER A 143 -1.69 -4.53 5.53
C SER A 143 -2.74 -3.42 5.41
N ILE A 144 -2.81 -2.78 4.26
CA ILE A 144 -3.82 -1.76 3.96
C ILE A 144 -4.85 -2.35 2.99
N PRO A 145 -6.05 -2.72 3.48
CA PRO A 145 -7.12 -3.23 2.62
C PRO A 145 -7.67 -2.15 1.70
N VAL A 146 -7.88 -2.50 0.42
CA VAL A 146 -8.38 -1.59 -0.61
C VAL A 146 -9.60 -2.18 -1.30
N LYS A 147 -10.66 -1.38 -1.38
CA LYS A 147 -11.87 -1.68 -2.14
C LYS A 147 -11.96 -0.78 -3.37
N VAL A 148 -12.26 -1.40 -4.51
CA VAL A 148 -12.60 -0.75 -5.76
C VAL A 148 -14.10 -0.46 -5.76
N VAL A 149 -14.46 0.81 -5.87
CA VAL A 149 -15.83 1.31 -5.95
C VAL A 149 -16.10 1.62 -7.41
N ALA A 150 -16.92 0.77 -8.03
CA ALA A 150 -17.50 1.03 -9.35
C ALA A 150 -18.73 1.93 -9.21
#